data_AF-A0A355DVY5-F1
#
_entry.id   AF-A0A355DVY5-F1
#
_cell.length_a   1.000
_cell.length_b   1.000
_cell.length_c   1.000
_cell.angle_alpha   90.00
_cell.angle_beta   90.00
_cell.angle_gamma   90.00
#
_symmetry.space_group_name_H-M   'P 1'
#
loop_
_entity.id
_entity.type
_entity.pdbx_description
1 polymer ?
#
loop_
_entity_poly.entity_id
_entity_poly.type
_entity_poly.pdbx_seq_one_letter_code
_entity_poly.pdbx_strand_id
1 'polypeptide(L)'
;MAKIKILQEGQSYTFQSYFELPYEAEDILAEFNYSLIKSRLSLPQTTKQLDRLPELNQRIEDVLPFISLSNETARRETLVSPIMLEVVRYCQCKMRIEYPLTVNNWLKGNLDYLLRSTSNLLVIEAKNDDLTRGFTQLAVELIALSHIEEQNVFYGAVTMGDVWRFGKLERSQQ
;
A
#
# COMPACT_ATOMS: atom_id res chain seq x y z
N MET A 1 -18.25 23.75 1.54
CA MET A 1 -17.63 23.72 2.89
C MET A 1 -16.25 24.34 2.77
N ALA A 2 -15.80 25.11 3.76
CA ALA A 2 -14.47 25.74 3.71
C ALA A 2 -13.40 24.63 3.65
N LYS A 3 -12.50 24.70 2.66
CA LYS A 3 -11.32 23.80 2.60
C LYS A 3 -10.46 24.12 3.82
N ILE A 4 -10.42 23.21 4.79
CA ILE A 4 -9.43 23.28 5.87
C ILE A 4 -8.08 23.05 5.20
N LYS A 5 -7.19 24.04 5.24
CA LYS A 5 -5.82 23.88 4.74
C LYS A 5 -5.06 23.02 5.75
N ILE A 6 -4.77 21.77 5.40
CA ILE A 6 -4.10 20.80 6.26
C ILE A 6 -2.59 20.88 6.05
N LEU A 7 -2.16 20.91 4.78
CA LEU A 7 -0.74 20.92 4.44
C LEU A 7 -0.21 22.35 4.41
N GLN A 8 0.88 22.56 5.14
CA GLN A 8 1.51 23.87 5.26
C GLN A 8 2.58 24.07 4.18
N GLU A 9 2.52 25.21 3.51
CA GLU A 9 3.56 25.64 2.57
C GLU A 9 4.88 25.83 3.33
N GLY A 10 5.97 25.23 2.80
CA GLY A 10 7.28 25.25 3.45
C GLY A 10 7.53 24.12 4.46
N GLN A 11 6.48 23.42 4.92
CA GLN A 11 6.66 22.21 5.71
C GLN A 11 6.94 21.00 4.81
N SER A 12 7.68 20.04 5.34
CA SER A 12 7.94 18.78 4.67
C SER A 12 7.20 17.64 5.34
N TYR A 13 6.57 16.79 4.53
CA TYR A 13 5.83 15.62 4.96
C TYR A 13 6.41 14.39 4.28
N THR A 14 6.68 13.35 5.06
CA THR A 14 7.03 12.02 4.52
C THR A 14 5.76 11.19 4.40
N PHE A 15 5.82 10.04 3.71
CA PHE A 15 4.68 9.11 3.66
C PHE A 15 4.19 8.72 5.06
N GLN A 16 5.12 8.51 6.00
CA GLN A 16 4.78 8.25 7.40
C GLN A 16 4.05 9.42 8.07
N SER A 17 4.33 10.68 7.72
CA SER A 17 3.62 11.82 8.29
C SER A 17 2.10 11.72 8.09
N TYR A 18 1.64 11.18 6.94
CA TYR A 18 0.20 11.06 6.65
C TYR A 18 -0.51 9.98 7.47
N PHE A 19 0.22 8.99 7.97
CA PHE A 19 -0.30 8.05 8.96
C PHE A 19 -0.55 8.75 10.31
N GLU A 20 0.33 9.68 10.68
CA GLU A 20 0.32 10.33 12.00
C GLU A 20 -0.68 11.49 12.08
N LEU A 21 -1.00 12.12 10.95
CA LEU A 21 -1.94 13.24 10.88
C LEU A 21 -3.32 12.90 11.48
N PRO A 22 -3.90 13.78 12.32
CA PRO A 22 -5.18 13.54 12.99
C PRO A 22 -6.39 13.94 12.14
N TYR A 23 -6.30 13.78 10.81
CA TYR A 23 -7.35 14.16 9.87
C TYR A 23 -7.89 12.94 9.13
N GLU A 24 -9.13 13.02 8.68
CA GLU A 24 -9.73 11.96 7.88
C GLU A 24 -9.05 11.85 6.51
N ALA A 25 -9.05 10.64 5.95
CA ALA A 25 -8.43 10.37 4.66
C ALA A 25 -9.00 11.26 3.54
N GLU A 26 -10.31 11.52 3.57
CA GLU A 26 -11.00 12.37 2.59
C GLU A 26 -10.46 13.81 2.60
N ASP A 27 -10.21 14.37 3.77
CA ASP A 27 -9.71 15.75 3.89
C ASP A 27 -8.25 15.85 3.44
N ILE A 28 -7.41 14.88 3.80
CA ILE A 28 -6.00 14.82 3.38
C ILE A 28 -5.90 14.67 1.86
N LEU A 29 -6.68 13.78 1.25
CA LEU A 29 -6.63 13.54 -0.19
C LEU A 29 -7.16 14.73 -1.00
N ALA A 30 -8.07 15.53 -0.43
CA ALA A 30 -8.56 16.74 -1.07
C ALA A 30 -7.47 17.82 -1.24
N GLU A 31 -6.43 17.85 -0.40
CA GLU A 31 -5.27 18.73 -0.55
C GLU A 31 -4.44 18.39 -1.81
N PHE A 32 -4.54 17.15 -2.31
CA PHE A 32 -3.94 16.68 -3.56
C PHE A 32 -4.90 16.71 -4.75
N ASN A 33 -6.11 17.26 -4.58
CA ASN A 33 -7.20 17.24 -5.56
C ASN A 33 -7.70 15.83 -5.91
N TYR A 34 -7.63 14.89 -4.96
CA TYR A 34 -8.25 13.57 -5.06
C TYR A 34 -9.50 13.47 -4.19
N SER A 35 -10.39 12.54 -4.54
CA SER A 35 -11.55 12.18 -3.71
C SER A 35 -11.49 10.70 -3.36
N LEU A 36 -12.03 10.34 -2.20
CA LEU A 36 -12.08 8.95 -1.74
C LEU A 36 -13.46 8.37 -1.95
N ILE A 37 -13.53 7.20 -2.57
CA ILE A 37 -14.75 6.42 -2.74
C ILE A 37 -14.58 5.08 -2.02
N LYS A 38 -15.43 4.80 -1.04
CA LYS A 38 -15.48 3.52 -0.32
C LYS A 38 -16.51 2.62 -0.99
N SER A 39 -16.07 1.58 -1.65
CA SER A 39 -16.95 0.64 -2.35
C SER A 39 -16.30 -0.74 -2.48
N ARG A 40 -17.08 -1.73 -2.94
CA ARG A 40 -16.53 -3.04 -3.29
C ARG A 40 -15.71 -2.92 -4.58
N LEU A 41 -14.42 -3.20 -4.48
CA LEU A 41 -13.50 -3.10 -5.60
C LEU A 41 -13.57 -4.37 -6.48
N SER A 42 -13.81 -4.20 -7.78
CA SER A 42 -13.63 -5.26 -8.77
C SER A 42 -12.17 -5.27 -9.21
N LEU A 43 -11.42 -6.28 -8.81
CA LEU A 43 -10.01 -6.45 -9.17
C LEU A 43 -9.88 -7.34 -10.42
N PRO A 44 -8.82 -7.14 -11.24
CA PRO A 44 -8.48 -8.06 -12.31
C PRO A 44 -8.32 -9.49 -11.77
N GLN A 45 -8.87 -10.46 -12.48
CA GLN A 45 -8.80 -11.88 -12.12
C GLN A 45 -7.86 -12.64 -13.06
N THR A 46 -7.28 -13.73 -12.57
CA THR A 46 -6.48 -14.65 -13.37
C THR A 46 -7.13 -16.02 -13.40
N THR A 47 -6.97 -16.71 -14.53
CA THR A 47 -7.31 -18.14 -14.67
C THR A 47 -6.09 -19.04 -14.45
N LYS A 48 -4.92 -18.45 -14.14
CA LYS A 48 -3.70 -19.20 -13.87
C LYS A 48 -3.90 -20.07 -12.63
N GLN A 49 -3.47 -21.33 -12.73
CA GLN A 49 -3.47 -22.26 -11.61
C GLN A 49 -2.44 -21.84 -10.56
N LEU A 50 -2.87 -21.81 -9.29
CA LEU A 50 -2.06 -21.37 -8.15
C LEU A 50 -1.73 -22.55 -7.22
N ASP A 51 -1.00 -23.53 -7.72
CA ASP A 51 -0.77 -24.84 -7.05
C ASP A 51 0.02 -24.81 -5.74
N ARG A 52 0.69 -23.69 -5.43
CA ARG A 52 1.56 -23.53 -4.26
C ARG A 52 0.85 -22.87 -3.10
N LEU A 53 -0.39 -22.38 -3.30
CA LEU A 53 -1.16 -21.78 -2.21
C LEU A 53 -1.43 -22.74 -1.05
N PRO A 54 -1.75 -24.04 -1.27
CA PRO A 54 -1.89 -24.99 -0.17
C PRO A 54 -0.59 -25.16 0.64
N GLU A 55 0.55 -25.28 -0.05
CA GLU A 55 1.87 -25.40 0.60
C GLU A 55 2.23 -24.13 1.40
N LEU A 56 1.99 -22.94 0.82
CA LEU A 56 2.20 -21.66 1.50
C LEU A 56 1.34 -21.55 2.75
N ASN A 57 0.04 -21.88 2.63
CA ASN A 57 -0.89 -21.82 3.76
C ASN A 57 -0.45 -22.74 4.89
N GLN A 58 -0.14 -24.01 4.58
CA GLN A 58 0.34 -24.98 5.57
C GLN A 58 1.61 -24.49 6.27
N ARG A 59 2.58 -23.98 5.50
CA ARG A 59 3.85 -23.47 6.07
C ARG A 59 3.65 -22.29 7.02
N ILE A 60 2.71 -21.39 6.72
CA ILE A 60 2.37 -20.28 7.62
C ILE A 60 1.69 -20.83 8.88
N GLU A 61 0.69 -21.70 8.73
CA GLU A 61 -0.04 -22.31 9.85
C GLU A 61 0.88 -23.11 10.80
N ASP A 62 1.88 -23.83 10.27
CA ASP A 62 2.81 -24.64 11.05
C ASP A 62 3.71 -23.80 11.97
N VAL A 63 4.08 -22.58 11.55
CA VAL A 63 5.00 -21.72 12.33
C VAL A 63 4.29 -20.73 13.23
N LEU A 64 3.04 -20.36 12.90
CA LEU A 64 2.27 -19.35 13.62
C LEU A 64 2.18 -19.57 15.16
N PRO A 65 1.96 -20.80 15.68
CA PRO A 65 1.90 -21.04 17.12
C PRO A 65 3.19 -20.75 17.88
N PHE A 66 4.33 -20.69 17.17
CA PHE A 66 5.66 -20.57 17.76
C PHE A 66 6.28 -19.17 17.61
N ILE A 67 5.58 -18.23 16.98
CA ILE A 67 6.08 -16.88 16.67
C ILE A 67 5.16 -15.82 17.26
N SER A 68 5.74 -14.86 18.00
CA SER A 68 5.01 -13.67 18.45
C SER A 68 4.92 -12.64 17.33
N LEU A 69 3.69 -12.31 16.91
CA LEU A 69 3.40 -11.29 15.88
C LEU A 69 3.24 -9.87 16.45
N SER A 70 3.84 -9.61 17.61
CA SER A 70 3.66 -8.38 18.39
C SER A 70 4.37 -7.14 17.82
N ASN A 71 5.13 -7.27 16.74
CA ASN A 71 5.80 -6.16 16.08
C ASN A 71 5.72 -6.29 14.55
N GLU A 72 5.95 -5.17 13.87
CA GLU A 72 5.89 -5.06 12.41
C GLU A 72 6.84 -6.05 11.73
N THR A 73 8.11 -6.13 12.16
CA THR A 73 9.09 -7.04 11.56
C THR A 73 8.65 -8.50 11.60
N ALA A 74 8.12 -8.96 12.73
CA ALA A 74 7.64 -10.33 12.87
C ALA A 74 6.47 -10.62 11.93
N ARG A 75 5.53 -9.68 11.76
CA ARG A 75 4.42 -9.82 10.81
C ARG A 75 4.88 -9.75 9.37
N ARG A 76 5.78 -8.83 9.04
CA ARG A 76 6.44 -8.69 7.74
C ARG A 76 7.07 -10.01 7.31
N GLU A 77 7.90 -10.60 8.16
CA GLU A 77 8.66 -11.80 7.83
C GLU A 77 7.81 -13.08 7.83
N THR A 78 6.83 -13.17 8.73
CA THR A 78 6.04 -14.40 8.93
C THR A 78 4.83 -14.47 8.01
N LEU A 79 4.19 -13.34 7.71
CA LEU A 79 2.92 -13.29 6.98
C LEU A 79 3.06 -12.60 5.62
N VAL A 80 3.55 -11.36 5.59
CA VAL A 80 3.48 -10.52 4.39
C VAL A 80 4.49 -10.96 3.32
N SER A 81 5.77 -11.07 3.70
CA SER A 81 6.87 -11.41 2.80
C SER A 81 6.68 -12.77 2.10
N PRO A 82 6.27 -13.86 2.80
CA PRO A 82 5.99 -15.13 2.13
C PRO A 82 4.92 -15.04 1.04
N ILE A 83 3.85 -14.28 1.28
CA ILE A 83 2.80 -14.03 0.28
C ILE A 83 3.37 -13.24 -0.90
N MET A 84 4.12 -12.16 -0.64
CA MET A 84 4.73 -11.34 -1.69
C MET A 84 5.69 -12.15 -2.57
N LEU A 85 6.47 -13.06 -1.99
CA LEU A 85 7.37 -13.93 -2.74
C LEU A 85 6.63 -14.89 -3.67
N GLU A 86 5.50 -15.45 -3.25
CA GLU A 86 4.66 -16.28 -4.12
C GLU A 86 3.99 -15.44 -5.22
N VAL A 87 3.54 -14.21 -4.93
CA VAL A 87 3.04 -13.28 -5.96
C VAL A 87 4.13 -13.00 -7.01
N VAL A 88 5.35 -12.69 -6.59
CA VAL A 88 6.50 -12.49 -7.50
C VAL A 88 6.74 -13.71 -8.37
N ARG A 89 6.68 -14.92 -7.78
CA ARG A 89 6.85 -16.17 -8.52
C ARG A 89 5.74 -16.39 -9.54
N TYR A 90 4.48 -16.15 -9.19
CA TYR A 90 3.36 -16.34 -10.11
C TYR A 90 3.34 -15.29 -11.23
N CYS A 91 3.63 -14.04 -10.91
CA CYS A 91 3.59 -12.92 -11.85
C CYS A 91 4.90 -12.75 -12.64
N GLN A 92 6.00 -13.39 -12.21
CA GLN A 92 7.34 -13.19 -12.76
C GLN A 92 7.70 -11.69 -12.85
N CYS A 93 7.35 -10.94 -11.81
CA CYS A 93 7.49 -9.49 -11.76
C CYS A 93 8.68 -9.06 -10.88
N LYS A 94 9.14 -7.82 -11.04
CA LYS A 94 10.19 -7.26 -10.18
C LYS A 94 9.56 -6.72 -8.90
N MET A 95 10.09 -7.11 -7.74
CA MET A 95 9.71 -6.52 -6.45
C MET A 95 10.85 -5.67 -5.92
N ARG A 96 10.54 -4.45 -5.49
CA ARG A 96 11.45 -3.58 -4.74
C ARG A 96 10.93 -3.46 -3.32
N ILE A 97 11.80 -3.71 -2.35
CA ILE A 97 11.50 -3.60 -0.92
C ILE A 97 12.13 -2.30 -0.40
N GLU A 98 11.37 -1.54 0.39
CA GLU A 98 11.76 -0.22 0.90
C GLU A 98 12.31 0.71 -0.20
N TYR A 99 11.55 0.84 -1.29
CA TYR A 99 11.97 1.63 -2.44
C TYR A 99 11.89 3.13 -2.14
N PRO A 100 13.01 3.88 -2.18
CA PRO A 100 12.98 5.30 -1.94
C PRO A 100 12.30 6.04 -3.10
N LEU A 101 11.38 6.94 -2.76
CA LEU A 101 10.68 7.81 -3.70
C LEU A 101 10.67 9.25 -3.17
N THR A 102 10.99 10.21 -4.03
CA THR A 102 10.89 11.64 -3.71
C THR A 102 10.36 12.37 -4.95
N VAL A 103 9.14 12.88 -4.85
CA VAL A 103 8.50 13.70 -5.89
C VAL A 103 8.64 15.18 -5.55
N ASN A 104 8.34 15.54 -4.29
CA ASN A 104 8.48 16.90 -3.77
C ASN A 104 8.56 16.88 -2.22
N ASN A 105 8.46 18.06 -1.59
CA ASN A 105 8.54 18.18 -0.12
C ASN A 105 7.37 17.52 0.64
N TRP A 106 6.26 17.24 -0.03
CA TRP A 106 5.06 16.61 0.54
C TRP A 106 4.96 15.12 0.18
N LEU A 107 5.55 14.70 -0.94
CA LEU A 107 5.45 13.34 -1.48
C LEU A 107 6.83 12.69 -1.51
N LYS A 108 7.28 12.17 -0.36
CA LYS A 108 8.57 11.49 -0.23
C LYS A 108 8.59 10.44 0.89
N GLY A 109 9.46 9.44 0.75
CA GLY A 109 9.65 8.38 1.73
C GLY A 109 10.05 7.07 1.06
N ASN A 110 9.85 5.96 1.76
CA ASN A 110 10.08 4.62 1.23
C ASN A 110 8.74 3.93 1.01
N LEU A 111 8.65 3.14 -0.06
CA LEU A 111 7.52 2.26 -0.35
C LEU A 111 7.87 0.84 0.12
N ASP A 112 7.04 0.22 0.96
CA ASP A 112 7.36 -1.08 1.60
C ASP A 112 7.58 -2.19 0.55
N TYR A 113 6.58 -2.43 -0.31
CA TYR A 113 6.64 -3.41 -1.38
C TYR A 113 6.09 -2.83 -2.69
N LEU A 114 6.97 -2.50 -3.62
CA LEU A 114 6.59 -2.10 -4.98
C LEU A 114 6.81 -3.24 -5.97
N LEU A 115 5.73 -3.85 -6.42
CA LEU A 115 5.73 -4.86 -7.48
C LEU A 115 5.50 -4.18 -8.84
N ARG A 116 6.46 -4.37 -9.76
CA ARG A 116 6.44 -3.79 -11.11
C ARG A 116 6.17 -4.84 -12.16
N SER A 117 5.07 -4.66 -12.87
CA SER A 117 4.60 -5.50 -13.99
C SER A 117 3.87 -4.63 -15.01
N THR A 118 3.06 -5.21 -15.89
CA THR A 118 2.12 -4.47 -16.76
C THR A 118 1.16 -3.59 -15.96
N SER A 119 0.81 -4.01 -14.74
CA SER A 119 0.17 -3.16 -13.74
C SER A 119 1.00 -3.18 -12.46
N ASN A 120 1.36 -2.00 -11.97
CA ASN A 120 2.09 -1.86 -10.72
C ASN A 120 1.16 -2.14 -9.53
N LEU A 121 1.68 -2.84 -8.52
CA LEU A 121 1.01 -3.05 -7.24
C LEU A 121 1.93 -2.54 -6.12
N LEU A 122 1.40 -1.62 -5.32
CA LEU A 122 2.02 -1.18 -4.08
C LEU A 122 1.37 -1.93 -2.92
N VAL A 123 2.16 -2.50 -2.02
CA VAL A 123 1.69 -3.04 -0.75
C VAL A 123 2.44 -2.35 0.37
N ILE A 124 1.70 -1.88 1.37
CA ILE A 124 2.26 -1.30 2.59
C ILE A 124 1.75 -2.01 3.84
N GLU A 125 2.54 -1.94 4.90
CA GLU A 125 2.14 -2.41 6.23
C GLU A 125 1.51 -1.27 7.03
N ALA A 126 0.35 -1.56 7.62
CA ALA A 126 -0.26 -0.66 8.58
C ALA A 126 0.56 -0.66 9.88
N LYS A 127 0.93 0.54 10.31
CA LYS A 127 1.56 0.76 11.62
C LYS A 127 0.50 0.72 12.71
N ASN A 128 0.89 0.34 13.92
CA ASN A 128 0.05 0.32 15.12
C ASN A 128 -1.33 -0.34 14.94
N ASP A 129 -1.41 -1.32 14.03
CA ASP A 129 -2.63 -2.04 13.69
C ASP A 129 -3.81 -1.12 13.27
N ASP A 130 -3.50 0.05 12.70
CA ASP A 130 -4.48 1.00 12.18
C ASP A 130 -4.53 0.97 10.65
N LEU A 131 -5.41 0.10 10.12
CA LEU A 131 -5.67 0.00 8.68
C LEU A 131 -6.27 1.27 8.08
N THR A 132 -6.91 2.13 8.87
CA THR A 132 -7.56 3.34 8.34
C THR A 132 -6.51 4.41 8.06
N ARG A 133 -5.64 4.70 9.03
CA ARG A 133 -4.48 5.58 8.84
C ARG A 133 -3.48 5.00 7.85
N GLY A 134 -3.28 3.68 7.89
CA GLY A 134 -2.49 2.98 6.88
C GLY A 134 -3.05 3.19 5.48
N PHE A 135 -4.37 3.13 5.29
CA PHE A 135 -4.96 3.40 3.98
C PHE A 135 -4.71 4.84 3.51
N THR A 136 -4.73 5.83 4.40
CA THR A 136 -4.37 7.22 4.08
C THR A 136 -2.93 7.31 3.56
N GLN A 137 -1.98 6.68 4.25
CA GLN A 137 -0.59 6.62 3.80
C GLN A 137 -0.50 5.94 2.42
N LEU A 138 -1.14 4.78 2.23
CA LEU A 138 -1.17 4.08 0.95
C LEU A 138 -1.68 4.97 -0.18
N ALA A 139 -2.78 5.69 0.05
CA ALA A 139 -3.38 6.55 -0.95
C ALA A 139 -2.42 7.69 -1.37
N VAL A 140 -1.71 8.29 -0.42
CA VAL A 140 -0.70 9.32 -0.71
C VAL A 140 0.51 8.74 -1.46
N GLU A 141 0.94 7.53 -1.11
CA GLU A 141 2.01 6.84 -1.84
C GLU A 141 1.61 6.49 -3.29
N LEU A 142 0.35 6.08 -3.53
CA LEU A 142 -0.18 5.89 -4.87
C LEU A 142 -0.23 7.20 -5.67
N ILE A 143 -0.59 8.32 -5.02
CA ILE A 143 -0.52 9.65 -5.65
C ILE A 143 0.92 9.95 -6.07
N ALA A 144 1.89 9.74 -5.17
CA ALA A 144 3.32 9.95 -5.49
C ALA A 144 3.78 9.07 -6.67
N LEU A 145 3.39 7.80 -6.72
CA LEU A 145 3.67 6.91 -7.85
C LEU A 145 3.05 7.43 -9.16
N SER A 146 1.84 7.98 -9.12
CA SER A 146 1.16 8.51 -10.30
C SER A 146 1.87 9.71 -10.95
N HIS A 147 2.75 10.40 -10.21
CA HIS A 147 3.56 11.50 -10.74
C HIS A 147 4.77 11.02 -11.55
N ILE A 148 5.30 9.83 -11.26
CA ILE A 148 6.56 9.34 -11.86
C ILE A 148 6.36 8.18 -12.84
N GLU A 149 5.14 7.64 -12.90
CA GLU A 149 4.79 6.54 -13.80
C GLU A 149 3.73 6.98 -14.82
N GLU A 150 3.72 6.33 -15.98
CA GLU A 150 2.83 6.67 -17.11
C GLU A 150 1.48 5.94 -17.06
N GLN A 151 1.28 5.00 -16.12
CA GLN A 151 0.03 4.25 -16.05
C GLN A 151 -1.14 5.15 -15.62
N ASN A 152 -2.35 4.78 -16.03
CA ASN A 152 -3.59 5.47 -15.64
C ASN A 152 -4.24 4.87 -14.40
N VAL A 153 -3.90 3.63 -14.06
CA VAL A 153 -4.49 2.90 -12.94
C VAL A 153 -3.37 2.33 -12.08
N PHE A 154 -3.44 2.62 -10.78
CA PHE A 154 -2.50 2.12 -9.78
C PHE A 154 -3.27 1.33 -8.73
N TYR A 155 -2.77 0.14 -8.40
CA TYR A 155 -3.35 -0.69 -7.37
C TYR A 155 -2.50 -0.63 -6.10
N GLY A 156 -3.17 -0.59 -4.97
CA GLY A 156 -2.57 -0.57 -3.66
C GLY A 156 -3.20 -1.62 -2.75
N ALA A 157 -2.44 -2.09 -1.76
CA ALA A 157 -3.00 -2.75 -0.60
C ALA A 157 -2.31 -2.28 0.68
N VAL A 158 -3.07 -2.20 1.77
CA VAL A 158 -2.57 -2.00 3.12
C VAL A 158 -2.92 -3.22 3.96
N THR A 159 -1.98 -3.71 4.76
CA THR A 159 -2.15 -4.94 5.53
C THR A 159 -1.63 -4.84 6.96
N MET A 160 -2.25 -5.59 7.88
CA MET A 160 -1.69 -5.90 9.21
C MET A 160 -1.08 -7.31 9.26
N GLY A 161 -0.85 -7.93 8.09
CA GLY A 161 -0.47 -9.33 7.94
C GLY A 161 -1.66 -10.23 7.65
N ASP A 162 -2.60 -10.30 8.59
CA ASP A 162 -3.79 -11.17 8.53
C ASP A 162 -5.00 -10.51 7.84
N VAL A 163 -5.12 -9.19 7.92
CA VAL A 163 -6.19 -8.41 7.29
C VAL A 163 -5.63 -7.48 6.22
N TRP A 164 -6.23 -7.52 5.03
CA TRP A 164 -5.84 -6.74 3.86
C TRP A 164 -6.98 -5.82 3.40
N ARG A 165 -6.67 -4.57 3.05
CA ARG A 165 -7.58 -3.64 2.35
C ARG A 165 -6.95 -3.20 1.05
N PHE A 166 -7.75 -3.17 -0.02
CA PHE A 166 -7.28 -2.82 -1.36
C PHE A 166 -7.75 -1.43 -1.77
N GLY A 167 -6.90 -0.73 -2.51
CA GLY A 167 -7.15 0.58 -3.10
C GLY A 167 -6.87 0.58 -4.59
N LYS A 168 -7.56 1.47 -5.30
CA LYS A 168 -7.33 1.77 -6.71
C LYS A 168 -7.27 3.29 -6.86
N LEU A 169 -6.19 3.78 -7.45
CA LEU A 169 -6.09 5.16 -7.89
C LEU A 169 -6.26 5.19 -9.41
N GLU A 170 -7.23 5.98 -9.87
CA GLU A 170 -7.35 6.37 -11.27
C GLU A 170 -6.70 7.75 -11.41
N ARG A 171 -5.68 7.84 -12.27
CA ARG A 171 -5.01 9.11 -12.52
C ARG A 171 -6.03 10.08 -13.08
N SER A 172 -6.13 11.26 -12.46
CA SER A 172 -6.95 12.33 -13.01
C SER A 172 -6.43 12.67 -14.40
N GLN A 173 -7.26 12.49 -15.43
CA GLN A 173 -6.98 13.04 -16.75
C GLN A 173 -7.07 14.56 -16.60
N GLN A 174 -5.91 15.22 -16.53
CA GLN A 174 -5.84 16.67 -16.71
C GLN A 174 -6.23 17.05 -18.13
#